data_AF-A0A7X1FAE8-F1
#
_entry.id   AF-A0A7X1FAE8-F1
#
_cell.length_a   1.000
_cell.length_b   1.000
_cell.length_c   1.000
_cell.angle_alpha   90.00
_cell.angle_beta   90.00
_cell.angle_gamma   90.00
#
_symmetry.space_group_name_H-M   'P 1'
#
loop_
_entity.id
_entity.type
_entity.pdbx_description
1 polymer ?
#
loop_
_entity_poly.entity_id
_entity_poly.type
_entity_poly.pdbx_seq_one_letter_code
_entity_poly.pdbx_strand_id
1 'polypeptide(L)'
;MFAKQTVFVVGAGASAELNLPTGQELKKQISAALSYDRGYYIEFSDHRISDAINEDASSRDERNISNYIEACDLIRSALPAAISIDNFIDAHQGNHYVEFCGKLAIVKAIWEAEKSSKLSKFCGSAKQGISSVSQTWLIPFF
;
A
#
# COMPACT_ATOMS: atom_id res chain seq x y z
N MET A 1 23.44 20.13 17.78
CA MET A 1 22.90 21.10 16.80
C MET A 1 23.98 21.39 15.77
N PHE A 2 23.71 21.26 14.47
CA PHE A 2 24.75 21.40 13.43
C PHE A 2 25.24 22.85 13.33
N ALA A 3 26.55 23.03 13.15
CA ALA A 3 27.19 24.36 13.13
C ALA A 3 26.87 25.20 11.87
N LYS A 4 26.18 24.62 10.88
CA LYS A 4 25.77 25.27 9.63
C LYS A 4 24.29 25.02 9.36
N GLN A 5 23.68 25.90 8.57
CA GLN A 5 22.32 25.72 8.05
C GLN A 5 22.32 24.53 7.08
N THR A 6 21.84 23.38 7.57
CA THR A 6 21.80 22.12 6.82
C THR A 6 20.35 21.69 6.63
N VAL A 7 19.97 21.38 5.39
CA VAL A 7 18.68 20.76 5.05
C VAL A 7 18.90 19.27 4.84
N PHE A 8 18.10 18.45 5.52
CA PHE A 8 18.08 17.00 5.33
C PHE A 8 16.89 16.61 4.48
N VAL A 9 17.14 15.80 3.44
CA VAL A 9 16.09 15.15 2.66
C VAL A 9 16.09 13.68 3.07
N VAL A 10 15.01 13.25 3.72
CA VAL A 10 14.85 11.88 4.21
C VAL A 10 13.80 11.16 3.39
N GLY A 11 14.03 9.87 3.10
CA GLY A 11 13.07 9.03 2.39
C GLY A 11 12.14 8.26 3.35
N ALA A 12 11.35 7.35 2.79
CA ALA A 12 10.43 6.48 3.53
C ALA A 12 11.11 5.61 4.62
N GLY A 13 12.43 5.44 4.57
CA GLY A 13 13.17 4.78 5.66
C GLY A 13 13.04 5.51 7.00
N ALA A 14 12.86 6.83 7.00
CA ALA A 14 12.67 7.60 8.23
C ALA A 14 11.33 7.30 8.92
N SER A 15 10.32 6.82 8.21
CA SER A 15 9.02 6.51 8.80
C SER A 15 8.90 5.06 9.31
N ALA A 16 9.94 4.23 9.15
CA ALA A 16 9.93 2.84 9.59
C ALA A 16 9.72 2.70 11.12
N GLU A 17 10.33 3.60 11.92
CA GLU A 17 10.13 3.64 13.37
C GLU A 17 8.69 3.96 13.79
N LEU A 18 7.87 4.48 12.87
CA LEU A 18 6.46 4.79 13.07
C LEU A 18 5.54 3.62 12.66
N ASN A 19 6.12 2.47 12.31
CA ASN A 19 5.45 1.32 11.70
C ASN A 19 4.85 1.62 10.32
N LEU A 20 5.39 2.61 9.60
CA LEU A 20 5.02 2.83 8.20
C LEU A 20 5.95 2.04 7.28
N PRO A 21 5.45 1.51 6.14
CA PRO A 21 6.24 0.67 5.28
C PRO A 21 7.33 1.47 4.57
N THR A 22 8.50 0.84 4.42
CA THR A 22 9.49 1.29 3.43
C THR A 22 8.99 0.99 2.02
N GLY A 23 9.66 1.51 0.98
CA GLY A 23 9.27 1.20 -0.40
C GLY A 23 9.28 -0.31 -0.71
N GLN A 24 10.23 -1.08 -0.15
CA GLN A 24 10.26 -2.54 -0.33
C GLN A 24 9.11 -3.23 0.39
N GLU A 25 8.82 -2.81 1.63
CA GLU A 25 7.72 -3.39 2.40
C GLU A 25 6.36 -3.04 1.80
N LEU A 26 6.20 -1.83 1.26
CA LEU A 26 4.97 -1.43 0.57
C LEU A 26 4.71 -2.32 -0.65
N LYS A 27 5.73 -2.58 -1.48
CA LYS A 27 5.62 -3.50 -2.63
C LYS A 27 5.21 -4.91 -2.21
N LYS A 28 5.74 -5.39 -1.08
CA LYS A 28 5.36 -6.68 -0.51
C LYS A 28 3.91 -6.68 -0.01
N GLN A 29 3.48 -5.62 0.67
CA GLN A 29 2.10 -5.46 1.16
C GLN A 29 1.09 -5.39 0.01
N ILE A 30 1.39 -4.65 -1.06
CA ILE A 30 0.58 -4.60 -2.29
C ILE A 30 0.46 -5.99 -2.92
N SER A 31 1.58 -6.70 -3.06
CA SER A 31 1.58 -8.06 -3.61
C SER A 31 0.75 -9.01 -2.75
N ALA A 32 0.84 -8.87 -1.41
CA ALA A 32 0.06 -9.66 -0.47
C ALA A 32 -1.44 -9.35 -0.57
N ALA A 33 -1.83 -8.08 -0.69
CA ALA A 33 -3.22 -7.65 -0.80
C ALA A 33 -3.94 -8.20 -2.03
N LEU A 34 -3.21 -8.42 -3.12
CA LEU A 34 -3.71 -9.03 -4.36
C LEU A 34 -3.64 -10.56 -4.37
N SER A 35 -3.28 -11.20 -3.25
CA SER A 35 -3.25 -12.66 -3.17
C SER A 35 -4.65 -13.23 -3.16
N TYR A 36 -4.81 -14.39 -3.78
CA TYR A 36 -6.04 -15.15 -3.78
C TYR A 36 -5.73 -16.64 -3.87
N ASP A 37 -6.65 -17.46 -3.39
CA ASP A 37 -6.60 -18.92 -3.52
C ASP A 37 -7.41 -19.39 -4.73
N ARG A 38 -6.84 -20.35 -5.48
CA ARG A 38 -7.50 -21.01 -6.62
C ARG A 38 -8.11 -22.32 -6.16
N GLY A 39 -9.36 -22.24 -5.67
CA GLY A 39 -10.19 -23.39 -5.34
C GLY A 39 -11.24 -23.66 -6.43
N TYR A 40 -12.44 -24.11 -6.03
CA TYR A 40 -13.61 -24.14 -6.90
C TYR A 40 -14.04 -22.73 -7.35
N TYR A 41 -13.70 -21.72 -6.56
CA TYR A 41 -13.89 -20.31 -6.81
C TYR A 41 -12.60 -19.55 -6.46
N ILE A 42 -12.49 -18.34 -7.00
CA ILE A 42 -11.40 -17.43 -6.67
C ILE A 42 -11.75 -16.74 -5.37
N GLU A 43 -10.89 -16.88 -4.37
CA GLU A 43 -11.08 -16.27 -3.05
C GLU A 43 -9.90 -15.36 -2.71
N PHE A 44 -10.13 -14.05 -2.72
CA PHE A 44 -9.11 -13.07 -2.34
C PHE A 44 -8.90 -13.07 -0.82
N SER A 45 -7.66 -12.81 -0.39
CA SER A 45 -7.36 -12.72 1.04
C SER A 45 -8.09 -11.59 1.76
N ASP A 46 -8.52 -10.55 1.03
CA ASP A 46 -9.40 -9.50 1.53
C ASP A 46 -10.64 -9.40 0.64
N HIS A 47 -11.81 -9.71 1.21
CA HIS A 47 -13.10 -9.64 0.52
C HIS A 47 -13.41 -8.26 -0.09
N ARG A 48 -12.89 -7.18 0.50
CA ARG A 48 -13.09 -5.83 -0.05
C ARG A 48 -12.40 -5.62 -1.39
N ILE A 49 -11.32 -6.36 -1.65
CA ILE A 49 -10.66 -6.36 -2.96
C ILE A 49 -11.56 -7.05 -3.98
N SER A 50 -12.10 -8.23 -3.65
CA SER A 50 -13.03 -8.92 -4.54
C SER A 50 -14.31 -8.12 -4.78
N ASP A 51 -14.85 -7.46 -3.76
CA ASP A 51 -16.06 -6.65 -3.89
C ASP A 51 -15.82 -5.47 -4.84
N ALA A 52 -14.70 -4.75 -4.68
CA ALA A 52 -14.34 -3.64 -5.56
C ALA A 52 -14.09 -4.09 -7.01
N ILE A 53 -13.46 -5.25 -7.21
CA ILE A 53 -13.27 -5.85 -8.55
C ILE A 53 -14.63 -6.20 -9.18
N ASN A 54 -15.54 -6.81 -8.42
CA ASN A 54 -16.87 -7.17 -8.92
C ASN A 54 -17.71 -5.93 -9.25
N GLU A 55 -17.60 -4.85 -8.46
CA GLU A 55 -18.28 -3.59 -8.71
C GLU A 55 -17.76 -2.92 -10.00
N ASP A 56 -16.44 -2.85 -10.18
CA ASP A 56 -15.83 -2.29 -11.39
C ASP A 56 -16.18 -3.14 -12.63
N ALA A 57 -16.10 -4.47 -12.54
CA ALA A 57 -16.49 -5.37 -13.63
C ALA A 57 -17.98 -5.19 -14.01
N SER A 58 -18.87 -5.12 -13.03
CA SER A 58 -20.30 -4.88 -13.25
C SER A 58 -20.57 -3.54 -13.92
N SER A 59 -19.83 -2.49 -13.54
CA SER A 59 -19.94 -1.16 -14.14
C SER A 59 -19.52 -1.12 -15.62
N ARG A 60 -18.70 -2.10 -16.05
CA ARG A 60 -18.19 -2.27 -17.41
C ARG A 60 -18.96 -3.31 -18.22
N ASP A 61 -20.06 -3.83 -17.69
CA ASP A 61 -20.85 -4.94 -18.27
C ASP A 61 -20.02 -6.22 -18.51
N GLU A 62 -19.00 -6.44 -17.68
CA GLU A 62 -18.16 -7.64 -17.72
C GLU A 62 -18.73 -8.72 -16.80
N ARG A 63 -19.00 -9.90 -17.36
CA ARG A 63 -19.53 -11.05 -16.61
C ARG A 63 -18.44 -11.91 -15.95
N ASN A 64 -17.19 -11.77 -16.38
CA ASN A 64 -16.06 -12.49 -15.81
C ASN A 64 -15.00 -11.52 -15.31
N ILE A 65 -14.27 -11.93 -14.27
CA ILE A 65 -13.19 -11.13 -13.69
C ILE A 65 -11.81 -11.59 -14.18
N SER A 66 -11.73 -12.43 -15.21
CA SER A 66 -10.49 -13.06 -15.67
C SER A 66 -9.37 -12.05 -15.97
N ASN A 67 -9.69 -10.92 -16.60
CA ASN A 67 -8.71 -9.87 -16.87
C ASN A 67 -8.15 -9.21 -15.59
N TYR A 68 -8.97 -9.08 -14.54
CA TYR A 68 -8.51 -8.60 -13.24
C TYR A 68 -7.58 -9.60 -12.56
N ILE A 69 -7.86 -10.89 -12.70
CA ILE A 69 -7.03 -11.96 -12.15
C ILE A 69 -5.66 -12.01 -12.83
N GLU A 70 -5.64 -11.90 -14.16
CA GLU A 70 -4.39 -11.79 -14.92
C GLU A 70 -3.60 -10.54 -14.52
N ALA A 71 -4.27 -9.40 -14.30
CA ALA A 71 -3.63 -8.20 -13.79
C ALA A 71 -3.06 -8.38 -12.37
N CYS A 72 -3.80 -9.03 -11.46
CA CYS A 72 -3.33 -9.34 -10.12
C CYS A 72 -2.07 -10.22 -10.14
N ASP A 73 -2.06 -11.27 -10.98
CA ASP A 73 -0.92 -12.17 -11.15
C ASP A 73 0.30 -11.43 -11.71
N LEU A 74 0.08 -10.57 -12.71
CA LEU A 74 1.12 -9.75 -13.30
C LEU A 74 1.74 -8.81 -12.27
N ILE A 75 0.92 -8.06 -11.52
CA ILE A 75 1.40 -7.15 -10.46
C ILE A 75 2.19 -7.94 -9.42
N ARG A 76 1.64 -9.03 -8.89
CA ARG A 76 2.28 -9.83 -7.82
C ARG A 76 3.64 -10.40 -8.22
N SER A 77 3.76 -10.87 -9.46
CA SER A 77 4.99 -11.49 -9.95
C SER A 77 6.06 -10.46 -10.32
N ALA A 78 5.67 -9.31 -10.89
CA ALA A 78 6.62 -8.33 -11.41
C ALA A 78 7.00 -7.23 -10.39
N LEU A 79 6.07 -6.85 -9.49
CA LEU A 79 6.29 -5.74 -8.56
C LEU A 79 7.51 -5.89 -7.63
N PRO A 80 7.85 -7.09 -7.10
CA PRO A 80 9.06 -7.25 -6.28
C PRO A 80 10.33 -6.74 -6.97
N ALA A 81 10.47 -6.97 -8.28
CA ALA A 81 11.60 -6.56 -9.09
C ALA A 81 11.51 -5.13 -9.65
N ALA A 82 10.33 -4.49 -9.60
CA ALA A 82 10.14 -3.13 -10.10
C ALA A 82 10.86 -2.08 -9.25
N ILE A 83 11.30 -0.98 -9.88
CA ILE A 83 11.97 0.15 -9.23
C ILE A 83 11.07 0.78 -8.16
N SER A 84 9.83 1.08 -8.54
CA SER A 84 8.76 1.56 -7.66
C SER A 84 7.40 1.10 -8.19
N ILE A 85 6.37 1.19 -7.35
CA ILE A 85 4.99 0.93 -7.79
C ILE A 85 4.54 1.95 -8.82
N ASP A 86 4.89 3.24 -8.66
CA ASP A 86 4.51 4.29 -9.61
C ASP A 86 5.08 3.99 -11.00
N ASN A 87 6.37 3.64 -11.07
CA ASN A 87 7.01 3.27 -12.32
C ASN A 87 6.40 2.01 -12.93
N PHE A 88 5.96 1.05 -12.11
CA PHE A 88 5.31 -0.15 -12.60
C PHE A 88 3.95 0.16 -13.23
N ILE A 89 3.12 0.97 -12.57
CA ILE A 89 1.79 1.36 -13.09
C ILE A 89 1.94 2.23 -14.34
N ASP A 90 2.89 3.17 -14.36
CA ASP A 90 3.18 4.01 -15.52
C ASP A 90 3.63 3.19 -16.74
N ALA A 91 4.46 2.17 -16.52
CA ALA A 91 4.88 1.25 -17.59
C ALA A 91 3.72 0.42 -18.19
N HIS A 92 2.57 0.33 -17.51
CA HIS A 92 1.37 -0.36 -17.96
C HIS A 92 0.21 0.61 -18.22
N GLN A 93 0.51 1.90 -18.41
CA GLN A 93 -0.49 2.92 -18.67
C GLN A 93 -1.42 2.52 -19.82
N GLY A 94 -2.73 2.69 -19.62
CA GLY A 94 -3.77 2.32 -20.59
C GLY A 94 -4.30 0.89 -20.42
N ASN A 95 -3.64 0.04 -19.62
CA ASN A 95 -4.24 -1.21 -19.16
C ASN A 95 -5.11 -0.94 -17.93
N HIS A 96 -6.41 -0.77 -18.14
CA HIS A 96 -7.40 -0.51 -17.09
C HIS A 96 -7.28 -1.49 -15.91
N TYR A 97 -7.15 -2.78 -16.18
CA TYR A 97 -7.13 -3.81 -15.12
C TYR A 97 -5.89 -3.70 -14.24
N VAL A 98 -4.72 -3.44 -14.84
CA VAL A 98 -3.47 -3.24 -14.07
C VAL A 98 -3.54 -1.95 -13.27
N GLU A 99 -4.03 -0.87 -13.87
CA GLU A 99 -4.19 0.39 -13.16
C GLU A 99 -5.17 0.27 -12.00
N PHE A 100 -6.33 -0.36 -12.20
CA PHE A 100 -7.36 -0.54 -11.20
C PHE A 100 -6.86 -1.42 -10.04
N CYS A 101 -6.43 -2.66 -10.33
CA CYS A 101 -5.94 -3.58 -9.31
C CYS A 101 -4.73 -3.00 -8.56
N GLY A 102 -3.81 -2.36 -9.29
CA GLY A 102 -2.63 -1.72 -8.70
C GLY A 102 -2.99 -0.58 -7.75
N LYS A 103 -3.82 0.37 -8.19
CA LYS A 103 -4.25 1.50 -7.36
C LYS A 103 -5.07 1.04 -6.15
N LEU A 104 -5.98 0.07 -6.35
CA LEU A 104 -6.76 -0.53 -5.28
C LEU A 104 -5.87 -1.14 -4.19
N ALA A 105 -4.84 -1.89 -4.60
CA ALA A 105 -3.89 -2.50 -3.66
C ALA A 105 -2.99 -1.48 -2.95
N ILE A 106 -2.59 -0.38 -3.63
CA ILE A 106 -1.88 0.74 -2.99
C ILE A 106 -2.75 1.35 -1.89
N VAL A 107 -4.00 1.69 -2.21
CA VAL A 107 -4.94 2.26 -1.23
C VAL A 107 -5.10 1.33 -0.05
N LYS A 108 -5.29 0.03 -0.31
CA LYS A 108 -5.42 -0.97 0.74
C LYS A 108 -4.19 -1.06 1.64
N ALA A 109 -2.99 -1.08 1.06
CA ALA A 109 -1.74 -1.16 1.81
C ALA A 109 -1.49 0.09 2.66
N ILE A 110 -1.71 1.29 2.08
CA ILE A 110 -1.59 2.56 2.81
C ILE A 110 -2.60 2.61 3.96
N TRP A 111 -3.85 2.24 3.70
CA TRP A 111 -4.91 2.27 4.70
C TRP A 111 -4.60 1.38 5.92
N GLU A 112 -4.13 0.15 5.71
CA GLU A 112 -3.72 -0.73 6.81
C GLU A 112 -2.45 -0.23 7.52
N ALA A 113 -1.50 0.33 6.79
CA ALA A 113 -0.29 0.94 7.36
C ALA A 113 -0.63 2.14 8.26
N GLU A 114 -1.50 3.05 7.80
CA GLU A 114 -1.93 4.21 8.57
C GLU A 114 -2.66 3.79 9.85
N LYS A 115 -3.60 2.83 9.73
CA LYS A 115 -4.35 2.29 10.87
C LYS A 115 -3.44 1.67 11.94
N SER A 116 -2.43 0.92 11.52
CA SER A 116 -1.48 0.24 12.41
C SER A 116 -0.29 1.09 12.85
N SER A 117 -0.13 2.30 12.28
CA SER A 117 0.97 3.20 12.60
C SER A 117 0.93 3.72 14.04
N LYS A 118 2.07 4.14 14.57
CA LYS A 118 2.14 4.83 15.87
C LYS A 118 1.37 6.16 15.86
N LEU A 119 1.21 6.77 14.68
CA LEU A 119 0.53 8.04 14.47
C LEU A 119 -1.00 7.94 14.64
N SER A 120 -1.60 6.78 14.41
CA SER A 120 -3.06 6.60 14.56
C SER A 120 -3.57 6.92 15.96
N LYS A 121 -2.71 6.82 16.98
CA LYS A 121 -3.04 7.14 18.39
C LYS A 121 -3.17 8.63 18.69
N PHE A 122 -2.74 9.51 17.77
CA PHE A 122 -2.93 10.96 17.91
C PHE A 122 -4.39 11.39 17.76
N CYS A 123 -5.23 10.58 17.10
CA CYS A 123 -6.67 10.88 16.95
C CYS A 123 -7.46 10.84 18.27
N GLY A 124 -6.90 10.25 19.34
CA GLY A 124 -7.55 10.20 20.66
C GLY A 124 -7.16 11.37 21.57
N SER A 125 -5.87 11.49 21.90
CA SER A 125 -5.33 12.59 22.70
C SER A 125 -3.85 12.84 22.41
N ALA A 126 -3.42 14.11 22.45
CA ALA A 126 -2.03 14.48 22.21
C ALA A 126 -1.05 13.78 23.19
N LYS A 127 -1.44 13.54 24.44
CA LYS A 127 -0.63 12.80 25.43
C LYS A 127 -0.39 11.34 25.02
N GLN A 128 -1.42 10.66 24.50
CA GLN A 128 -1.30 9.27 24.02
C GLN A 128 -0.52 9.20 22.70
N GLY A 129 -0.61 10.23 21.86
CA GLY A 129 0.21 10.36 20.66
C GLY A 129 1.69 10.51 21.00
N ILE A 130 2.05 11.46 21.88
CA ILE A 130 3.46 11.67 22.26
C ILE A 130 4.06 10.41 22.91
N SER A 131 3.31 9.73 23.77
CA SER A 131 3.79 8.49 24.38
C SER A 131 4.01 7.37 23.34
N SER A 132 3.18 7.30 22.28
CA SER A 132 3.33 6.30 21.23
C SER A 132 4.59 6.50 20.39
N VAL A 133 5.01 7.75 20.16
CA VAL A 133 6.21 8.09 19.38
C VAL A 133 7.46 8.33 20.23
N SER A 134 7.39 8.11 21.55
CA SER A 134 8.49 8.32 22.51
C SER A 134 9.82 7.64 22.18
N GLN A 135 9.78 6.53 21.46
CA GLN A 135 10.94 5.75 21.03
C GLN A 135 11.25 5.96 19.54
N THR A 136 11.03 7.16 19.02
CA THR A 136 11.26 7.50 17.61
C THR A 136 12.07 8.77 17.46
N TRP A 137 12.73 8.92 16.31
CA TRP A 137 13.51 10.11 15.97
C TRP A 137 12.68 11.40 15.88
N LEU A 138 11.34 11.34 15.95
CA LEU A 138 10.47 12.51 15.93
C LEU A 138 10.46 13.29 17.26
N ILE A 139 10.79 12.66 18.40
CA ILE A 139 10.69 13.30 19.72
C ILE A 139 11.49 14.59 19.87
N PRO A 140 12.73 14.70 19.36
CA PRO A 140 13.48 15.96 19.42
C PRO A 140 12.82 17.15 18.71
N PHE A 141 11.75 16.94 17.94
CA PHE A 141 11.01 17.98 17.21
C PHE A 141 9.71 18.43 17.89
N PHE A 142 9.30 17.78 18.99
CA PHE A 142 8.10 18.12 19.78
C PHE A 142 8.49 18.66 21.17
#